data_AF-A0A539EFH3-F1
#
_entry.id   AF-A0A539EFH3-F1
#
_cell.length_a   1.000
_cell.length_b   1.000
_cell.length_c   1.000
_cell.angle_alpha   90.00
_cell.angle_beta   90.00
_cell.angle_gamma   90.00
#
_symmetry.space_group_name_H-M   'P 1'
#
loop_
_entity.id
_entity.type
_entity.pdbx_description
1 polymer ?
#
loop_
_entity_poly.entity_id
_entity_poly.type
_entity_poly.pdbx_seq_one_letter_code
_entity_poly.pdbx_strand_id
1 'polypeptide(L)'
;MGLFDWFAADIACPACGARTGERSTGAQTKLHPSPHQNYLTAGDELVVTPDSAEDARYTVLRPHGGGDVRILQNWECPNCAVWPPPWLEVRVLEGRIASIAPVEFLEGLARAHYIEDESLLLYAAGIPGAPPLLNDTTLALRLLRPTHPGRAGP
;
A
#
# COMPACT_ATOMS: atom_id res chain seq x y z
N MET A 1 18.11 11.97 5.80
CA MET A 1 17.40 10.86 5.13
C MET A 1 17.23 9.76 6.16
N GLY A 2 15.99 9.38 6.49
CA GLY A 2 15.74 8.20 7.33
C GLY A 2 16.10 6.93 6.57
N LEU A 3 16.52 5.90 7.29
CA LEU A 3 16.68 4.56 6.71
C LEU A 3 15.30 3.98 6.39
N PHE A 4 15.25 3.09 5.41
CA PHE A 4 14.06 2.36 4.98
C PHE A 4 14.46 0.94 4.58
N ASP A 5 13.49 0.05 4.58
CA ASP A 5 13.60 -1.29 4.01
C ASP A 5 12.84 -1.37 2.69
N TRP A 6 13.01 -2.44 1.94
CA TRP A 6 12.30 -2.69 0.67
C TRP A 6 11.50 -3.97 0.74
N PHE A 7 10.34 -3.99 0.11
CA PHE A 7 9.63 -5.24 -0.16
C PHE A 7 10.29 -5.98 -1.32
N ALA A 8 10.45 -7.29 -1.17
CA ALA A 8 10.97 -8.18 -2.18
C ALA A 8 10.03 -9.38 -2.36
N ALA A 9 9.67 -9.64 -3.61
CA ALA A 9 8.81 -10.75 -3.99
C ALA A 9 8.94 -11.00 -5.49
N ASP A 10 8.75 -12.24 -5.93
CA ASP A 10 8.72 -12.59 -7.34
C ASP A 10 7.33 -12.34 -7.94
N ILE A 11 7.13 -11.13 -8.47
CA ILE A 11 5.87 -10.64 -9.02
C ILE A 11 6.04 -10.30 -10.50
N ALA A 12 4.99 -10.56 -11.29
CA ALA A 12 4.98 -10.29 -12.73
C ALA A 12 4.37 -8.90 -13.01
N CYS A 13 5.01 -8.14 -13.89
CA CYS A 13 4.51 -6.86 -14.35
C CYS A 13 3.27 -7.06 -15.22
N PRO A 14 2.13 -6.41 -14.91
CA PRO A 14 0.91 -6.55 -15.70
C PRO A 14 1.05 -5.99 -17.13
N ALA A 15 1.99 -5.08 -17.37
CA ALA A 15 2.17 -4.43 -18.67
C ALA A 15 3.09 -5.22 -19.63
N CYS A 16 4.22 -5.74 -19.15
CA CYS A 16 5.22 -6.40 -20.01
C CYS A 16 5.52 -7.86 -19.66
N GLY A 17 4.92 -8.39 -18.59
CA GLY A 17 5.15 -9.77 -18.13
C GLY A 17 6.51 -10.04 -17.47
N ALA A 18 7.43 -9.06 -17.45
CA ALA A 18 8.71 -9.19 -16.77
C ALA A 18 8.52 -9.43 -15.27
N ARG A 19 9.36 -10.28 -14.69
CA ARG A 19 9.33 -10.61 -13.26
C ARG A 19 10.44 -9.88 -12.51
N THR A 20 10.16 -9.51 -11.26
CA THR A 20 11.17 -8.99 -10.32
C THR A 20 12.19 -10.06 -9.94
N GLY A 21 11.80 -11.34 -9.89
CA GLY A 21 12.60 -12.41 -9.31
C GLY A 21 12.76 -12.22 -7.79
N GLU A 22 13.89 -12.65 -7.22
CA GLU A 22 14.23 -12.44 -5.79
C GLU A 22 14.70 -11.00 -5.48
N ARG A 23 14.44 -10.05 -6.38
CA ARG A 23 14.89 -8.66 -6.23
C ARG A 23 13.82 -7.80 -5.58
N SER A 24 14.24 -6.62 -5.14
CA SER A 24 13.36 -5.53 -4.71
C SER A 24 12.23 -5.30 -5.71
N THR A 25 11.03 -5.06 -5.21
CA THR A 25 9.93 -4.49 -6.00
C THR A 25 10.10 -2.98 -6.20
N GLY A 26 11.09 -2.35 -5.55
CA GLY A 26 11.24 -0.90 -5.50
C GLY A 26 10.31 -0.23 -4.48
N ALA A 27 9.32 -0.95 -3.95
CA ALA A 27 8.44 -0.46 -2.90
C ALA A 27 9.19 -0.40 -1.56
N GLN A 28 9.21 0.78 -0.95
CA GLN A 28 9.92 1.05 0.29
C GLN A 28 8.97 1.02 1.48
N THR A 29 9.51 0.75 2.67
CA THR A 29 8.76 0.88 3.91
C THR A 29 9.61 1.39 5.06
N LYS A 30 8.96 2.15 5.95
CA LYS A 30 9.50 2.60 7.24
C LYS A 30 8.75 1.99 8.42
N LEU A 31 7.90 0.99 8.17
CA LEU A 31 7.10 0.31 9.19
C LEU A 31 7.95 -0.57 10.12
N HIS A 32 9.12 -0.99 9.68
CA HIS A 32 10.05 -1.74 10.52
C HIS A 32 10.62 -0.81 11.61
N PRO A 33 10.61 -1.20 12.91
CA PRO A 33 11.06 -0.33 14.01
C PRO A 33 12.54 0.08 13.94
N SER A 34 13.35 -0.68 13.19
CA SER A 34 14.77 -0.41 12.99
C SER A 34 15.09 -0.70 11.52
N PRO A 35 14.77 0.21 10.59
CA PRO A 35 14.99 -0.04 9.18
C PRO A 35 16.50 -0.05 8.90
N HIS A 36 16.96 -1.08 8.20
CA HIS A 36 18.38 -1.37 8.00
C HIS A 36 18.73 -1.68 6.54
N GLN A 37 17.93 -1.18 5.59
CA GLN A 37 18.12 -1.47 4.18
C GLN A 37 17.97 -2.98 3.88
N ASN A 38 17.03 -3.62 4.58
CA ASN A 38 16.70 -5.02 4.37
C ASN A 38 15.74 -5.21 3.20
N TYR A 39 15.77 -6.41 2.61
CA TYR A 39 14.74 -6.87 1.67
C TYR A 39 13.76 -7.76 2.44
N LEU A 40 12.57 -7.22 2.72
CA LEU A 40 11.51 -7.90 3.43
C LEU A 40 10.67 -8.75 2.46
N THR A 41 10.58 -10.03 2.77
CA THR A 41 9.90 -11.08 1.99
C THR A 41 8.79 -11.73 2.80
N ALA A 42 8.06 -12.68 2.21
CA ALA A 42 7.07 -13.45 2.96
C ALA A 42 7.73 -14.27 4.09
N GLY A 43 7.18 -14.18 5.30
CA GLY A 43 7.68 -14.81 6.52
C GLY A 43 8.43 -13.85 7.45
N ASP A 44 8.95 -12.74 6.93
CA ASP A 44 9.67 -11.74 7.70
C ASP A 44 8.75 -10.99 8.67
N GLU A 45 9.33 -10.52 9.77
CA GLU A 45 8.61 -9.76 10.80
C GLU A 45 8.30 -8.35 10.31
N LEU A 46 7.05 -7.95 10.48
CA LEU A 46 6.58 -6.59 10.20
C LEU A 46 5.40 -6.28 11.11
N VAL A 47 5.66 -5.61 12.23
CA VAL A 47 4.61 -5.20 13.17
C VAL A 47 4.04 -3.87 12.69
N VAL A 48 2.75 -3.89 12.37
CA VAL A 48 2.02 -2.70 11.89
C VAL A 48 1.01 -2.30 12.97
N THR A 49 1.21 -1.13 13.55
CA THR A 49 0.29 -0.50 14.50
C THR A 49 -0.23 0.80 13.90
N PRO A 50 -1.33 1.39 14.43
CA PRO A 50 -1.76 2.71 14.01
C PRO A 50 -0.65 3.76 14.13
N ASP A 51 0.07 3.76 15.25
CA ASP A 51 1.16 4.69 15.51
C ASP A 51 2.33 4.47 14.54
N SER A 52 2.75 3.22 14.32
CA SER A 52 3.87 2.94 13.39
C SER A 52 3.53 3.28 11.95
N ALA A 53 2.26 3.11 11.55
CA ALA A 53 1.78 3.50 10.23
C ALA A 53 1.75 5.02 10.05
N GLU A 54 1.31 5.78 11.06
CA GLU A 54 1.33 7.24 11.04
C GLU A 54 2.77 7.78 10.94
N ASP A 55 3.68 7.28 11.78
CA ASP A 55 5.10 7.64 11.77
C ASP A 55 5.76 7.31 10.42
N ALA A 56 5.38 6.19 9.81
CA ALA A 56 5.86 5.74 8.52
C ALA A 56 5.18 6.45 7.32
N ARG A 57 4.26 7.41 7.56
CA ARG A 57 3.55 8.19 6.53
C ARG A 57 2.61 7.35 5.66
N TYR A 58 1.84 6.48 6.32
CA TYR A 58 0.73 5.75 5.71
C TYR A 58 -0.60 6.37 6.11
N THR A 59 -1.44 6.64 5.11
CA THR A 59 -2.82 7.04 5.31
C THR A 59 -3.68 5.85 5.73
N VAL A 60 -4.46 6.03 6.79
CA VAL A 60 -5.44 5.03 7.27
C VAL A 60 -6.67 5.03 6.35
N LEU A 61 -6.89 3.94 5.62
CA LEU A 61 -8.08 3.75 4.78
C LEU A 61 -9.26 3.22 5.59
N ARG A 62 -8.98 2.28 6.50
CA ARG A 62 -9.98 1.62 7.35
C ARG A 62 -9.31 1.09 8.62
N PRO A 63 -10.03 1.04 9.75
CA PRO A 63 -9.48 0.49 11.00
C PRO A 63 -9.13 -0.98 10.80
N HIS A 64 -7.95 -1.40 11.28
CA HIS A 64 -7.62 -2.81 11.42
C HIS A 64 -7.91 -3.23 12.87
N GLY A 65 -8.67 -4.31 13.04
CA GLY A 65 -9.16 -4.76 14.35
C GLY A 65 -8.52 -6.06 14.84
N GLY A 66 -7.40 -6.47 14.26
CA GLY A 66 -6.75 -7.75 14.54
C GLY A 66 -5.41 -7.90 13.83
N GLY A 67 -4.82 -9.09 13.94
CA GLY A 67 -3.50 -9.39 13.36
C GLY A 67 -3.45 -9.44 11.83
N ASP A 68 -4.54 -9.23 11.09
CA ASP A 68 -4.55 -9.20 9.61
C ASP A 68 -4.61 -7.75 9.10
N VAL A 69 -3.49 -7.27 8.58
CA VAL A 69 -3.31 -5.93 8.04
C VAL A 69 -2.98 -6.02 6.56
N ARG A 70 -3.49 -5.07 5.78
CA ARG A 70 -3.31 -5.01 4.31
C ARG A 70 -2.84 -3.61 3.95
N ILE A 71 -1.72 -3.52 3.26
CA ILE A 71 -1.07 -2.28 2.89
C ILE A 71 -1.02 -2.22 1.37
N LEU A 72 -1.47 -1.11 0.81
CA LEU A 72 -1.44 -0.85 -0.63
C LEU A 72 -0.27 0.08 -0.95
N GLN A 73 0.56 -0.30 -1.93
CA GLN A 73 1.68 0.49 -2.42
C GLN A 73 1.87 0.34 -3.93
N ASN A 74 2.61 1.28 -4.52
CA ASN A 74 3.15 1.12 -5.86
C ASN A 74 4.47 0.34 -5.85
N TRP A 75 4.79 -0.28 -6.99
CA TRP A 75 6.12 -0.86 -7.24
C TRP A 75 6.68 -0.47 -8.60
N GLU A 76 7.96 -0.70 -8.78
CA GLU A 76 8.70 -0.42 -10.01
C GLU A 76 8.98 -1.72 -10.78
N CYS A 77 8.52 -1.77 -12.04
CA CYS A 77 8.88 -2.87 -12.92
C CYS A 77 10.34 -2.73 -13.36
N PRO A 78 11.18 -3.77 -13.23
CA PRO A 78 12.61 -3.70 -13.58
C PRO A 78 12.87 -3.58 -15.09
N ASN A 79 11.84 -3.76 -15.92
CA ASN A 79 11.97 -3.83 -17.38
C ASN A 79 11.26 -2.68 -18.11
N CYS A 80 10.09 -2.24 -17.63
CA CYS A 80 9.34 -1.15 -18.27
C CYS A 80 9.00 -0.06 -17.26
N ALA A 81 9.20 1.20 -17.64
CA ALA A 81 8.75 2.36 -16.89
C ALA A 81 7.26 2.64 -17.17
N VAL A 82 6.38 1.72 -16.77
CA VAL A 82 4.93 1.89 -16.96
C VAL A 82 4.43 3.03 -16.07
N TRP A 83 3.61 3.92 -16.64
CA TRP A 83 2.97 5.02 -15.93
C TRP A 83 1.45 4.96 -16.13
N PRO A 84 0.64 4.97 -15.06
CA PRO A 84 1.04 4.99 -13.65
C PRO A 84 1.76 3.70 -13.22
N PRO A 85 2.56 3.73 -12.14
CA PRO A 85 3.20 2.52 -11.61
C PRO A 85 2.17 1.46 -11.22
N PRO A 86 2.49 0.16 -11.38
CA PRO A 86 1.62 -0.91 -10.95
C PRO A 86 1.47 -0.93 -9.43
N TRP A 87 0.42 -1.59 -8.95
CA TRP A 87 0.09 -1.69 -7.53
C TRP A 87 0.44 -3.07 -6.97
N LEU A 88 0.75 -3.10 -5.68
CA LEU A 88 0.93 -4.30 -4.90
C LEU A 88 0.20 -4.19 -3.56
N GLU A 89 -0.21 -5.34 -3.04
CA GLU A 89 -0.68 -5.49 -1.68
C GLU A 89 0.36 -6.25 -0.85
N VAL A 90 0.74 -5.67 0.28
CA VAL A 90 1.44 -6.37 1.36
C VAL A 90 0.41 -6.76 2.41
N ARG A 91 0.25 -8.07 2.63
CA ARG A 91 -0.59 -8.60 3.70
C ARG A 91 0.31 -9.00 4.85
N VAL A 92 0.03 -8.45 6.03
CA VAL A 92 0.69 -8.80 7.29
C VAL A 92 -0.32 -9.60 8.12
N LEU A 93 0.06 -10.80 8.53
CA LEU A 93 -0.72 -11.66 9.41
C LEU A 93 0.07 -11.95 10.69
N GLU A 94 -0.50 -11.61 11.84
CA GLU A 94 0.08 -11.81 13.18
C GLU A 94 1.52 -11.25 13.30
N GLY A 95 1.74 -10.05 12.74
CA GLY A 95 3.04 -9.36 12.80
C GLY A 95 4.09 -9.91 11.82
N ARG A 96 3.69 -10.74 10.85
CA ARG A 96 4.58 -11.25 9.79
C ARG A 96 4.02 -10.99 8.42
N ILE A 97 4.88 -10.80 7.43
CA ILE A 97 4.46 -10.66 6.03
C ILE A 97 3.92 -12.02 5.56
N ALA A 98 2.62 -12.09 5.34
CA ALA A 98 1.95 -13.28 4.82
C ALA A 98 2.08 -13.37 3.29
N SER A 99 1.98 -12.24 2.59
CA SER A 99 2.11 -12.19 1.14
C SER A 99 2.45 -10.78 0.64
N ILE A 100 3.19 -10.73 -0.47
CA ILE A 100 3.43 -9.53 -1.27
C ILE A 100 3.01 -9.90 -2.69
N ALA A 101 1.96 -9.26 -3.22
CA ALA A 101 1.37 -9.66 -4.49
C ALA A 101 0.90 -8.47 -5.32
N PRO A 102 0.94 -8.55 -6.66
CA PRO A 102 0.35 -7.53 -7.51
C PRO A 102 -1.18 -7.49 -7.29
N VAL A 103 -1.77 -6.31 -7.41
CA VAL A 103 -3.22 -6.12 -7.26
C VAL A 103 -3.71 -5.03 -8.21
N GLU A 104 -4.96 -5.12 -8.64
CA GLU A 104 -5.64 -4.00 -9.30
C GLU A 104 -5.95 -2.89 -8.29
N PHE A 105 -5.79 -1.63 -8.68
CA PHE A 105 -5.90 -0.49 -7.76
C PHE A 105 -7.23 -0.48 -6.98
N LEU A 106 -8.37 -0.56 -7.68
CA LEU A 106 -9.69 -0.50 -7.03
C LEU A 106 -9.93 -1.68 -6.10
N GLU A 107 -9.43 -2.86 -6.47
CA GLU A 107 -9.56 -4.08 -5.67
C GLU A 107 -8.70 -3.99 -4.40
N GLY A 108 -7.45 -3.51 -4.53
CA GLY A 108 -6.56 -3.24 -3.41
C GLY A 108 -7.13 -2.17 -2.49
N LEU A 109 -7.59 -1.06 -3.04
CA LEU A 109 -8.20 0.03 -2.29
C LEU A 109 -9.46 -0.42 -1.53
N ALA A 110 -10.26 -1.33 -2.09
CA ALA A 110 -11.46 -1.88 -1.46
C ALA A 110 -11.18 -2.75 -0.23
N ARG A 111 -9.96 -3.26 -0.05
CA ARG A 111 -9.59 -4.14 1.09
C ARG A 111 -8.43 -3.68 1.96
N ALA A 112 -7.57 -2.78 1.47
CA ALA A 112 -6.41 -2.27 2.19
C ALA A 112 -6.80 -1.48 3.44
N HIS A 113 -6.04 -1.66 4.52
CA HIS A 113 -6.15 -0.87 5.74
C HIS A 113 -5.33 0.41 5.66
N TYR A 114 -4.22 0.35 4.93
CA TYR A 114 -3.27 1.44 4.79
C TYR A 114 -2.90 1.64 3.32
N ILE A 115 -2.60 2.88 2.95
CA ILE A 115 -1.94 3.23 1.69
C ILE A 115 -0.79 4.18 2.01
N GLU A 116 0.35 4.00 1.37
CA GLU A 116 1.46 4.94 1.50
C GLU A 116 1.10 6.30 0.89
N ASP A 117 1.43 7.40 1.57
CA ASP A 117 1.08 8.75 1.12
C ASP A 117 1.66 9.09 -0.26
N GLU A 118 2.88 8.65 -0.57
CA GLU A 118 3.51 8.85 -1.88
C GLU A 118 2.79 8.07 -2.99
N SER A 119 2.42 6.82 -2.73
CA SER A 119 1.60 6.03 -3.64
C SER A 119 0.24 6.70 -3.91
N LEU A 120 -0.39 7.28 -2.89
CA LEU A 120 -1.64 8.03 -3.03
C LEU A 120 -1.46 9.31 -3.87
N LEU A 121 -0.34 10.02 -3.70
CA LEU A 121 0.02 11.20 -4.50
C LEU A 121 0.19 10.85 -5.98
N LEU A 122 0.90 9.76 -6.28
CA LEU A 122 1.11 9.28 -7.65
C LEU A 122 -0.21 8.96 -8.35
N TYR A 123 -1.14 8.33 -7.64
CA TYR A 123 -2.50 8.10 -8.13
C TYR A 123 -3.22 9.41 -8.48
N ALA A 124 -3.20 10.40 -7.57
CA ALA A 124 -3.85 11.68 -7.77
C ALA A 124 -3.27 12.46 -8.96
N ALA A 125 -1.95 12.36 -9.19
CA ALA A 125 -1.27 13.00 -10.32
C ALA A 125 -1.54 12.32 -11.68
N GLY A 126 -1.85 11.03 -11.68
CA GLY A 126 -2.02 10.21 -12.89
C GLY A 126 -3.41 10.25 -13.53
N ILE A 127 -4.42 10.84 -12.89
CA ILE A 127 -5.81 10.84 -13.38
C ILE A 127 -6.21 12.22 -13.90
N PRO A 128 -6.51 12.36 -15.22
CA PRO A 128 -7.16 13.55 -15.74
C PRO A 128 -8.51 13.77 -15.05
N GLY A 129 -8.65 14.89 -14.34
CA GLY A 129 -9.88 15.21 -13.62
C GLY A 129 -10.04 14.51 -12.26
N ALA A 130 -8.96 13.95 -11.69
CA ALA A 130 -8.99 13.54 -10.29
C ALA A 130 -9.45 14.71 -9.42
N PRO A 131 -10.39 14.49 -8.49
CA PRO A 131 -10.73 15.51 -7.52
C PRO A 131 -9.44 15.96 -6.80
N PRO A 132 -9.30 17.24 -6.45
CA PRO A 132 -8.16 17.71 -5.67
C PRO A 132 -8.23 17.09 -4.28
N LEU A 133 -7.65 15.89 -4.13
CA LEU A 133 -7.63 15.13 -2.87
C LEU A 133 -6.60 15.67 -1.87
N LEU A 134 -5.91 16.77 -2.20
CA LEU A 134 -4.58 17.09 -1.64
C LEU A 134 -4.50 18.29 -0.69
N ASN A 135 -5.62 18.85 -0.23
CA ASN A 135 -5.55 19.84 0.86
C ASN A 135 -6.05 19.30 2.21
N ASP A 136 -6.67 18.12 2.23
CA ASP A 136 -7.19 17.50 3.44
C ASP A 136 -7.38 16.00 3.18
N THR A 137 -6.42 15.17 3.61
CA THR A 137 -6.42 13.70 3.45
C THR A 137 -7.72 13.07 3.99
N THR A 138 -8.39 13.76 4.90
CA THR A 138 -9.72 13.45 5.45
C THR A 138 -10.84 13.44 4.40
N LEU A 139 -10.75 14.27 3.35
CA LEU A 139 -11.80 14.40 2.32
C LEU A 139 -11.76 13.26 1.30
N ALA A 140 -10.56 12.80 0.95
CA ALA A 140 -10.34 11.65 0.07
C ALA A 140 -10.96 10.36 0.64
N LEU A 141 -10.83 10.18 1.95
CA LEU A 141 -11.40 9.05 2.69
C LEU A 141 -12.93 9.14 2.81
N ARG A 142 -13.52 10.34 2.83
CA ARG A 142 -14.99 10.52 2.85
C ARG A 142 -15.66 10.12 1.54
N LEU A 143 -14.99 10.30 0.40
CA LEU A 143 -15.51 9.92 -0.92
C LEU A 143 -15.46 8.40 -1.17
N LEU A 144 -14.62 7.66 -0.42
CA LEU A 144 -14.47 6.22 -0.53
C LEU A 144 -15.33 5.42 0.47
N ARG A 145 -16.06 6.09 1.38
CA ARG A 145 -17.05 5.41 2.21
C ARG A 145 -18.33 5.20 1.39
N PRO A 146 -18.82 3.97 1.17
CA PRO A 146 -20.17 3.78 0.69
C PRO A 146 -21.09 4.43 1.73
N THR A 147 -21.93 5.37 1.30
CA THR A 147 -23.06 5.82 2.08
C THR A 147 -23.95 4.60 2.29
N HIS A 148 -23.80 3.90 3.41
CA HIS A 148 -24.87 3.03 3.87
C HIS A 148 -26.06 3.95 4.15
N PRO A 149 -27.19 3.86 3.41
CA PRO A 149 -28.40 4.46 3.89
C PRO A 149 -28.76 3.69 5.16
N GLY A 150 -28.54 4.33 6.30
CA GLY A 150 -29.01 3.81 7.58
C GLY A 150 -30.49 3.46 7.43
N ARG A 151 -30.82 2.20 7.69
CA ARG A 151 -32.16 1.78 8.08
C ARG A 151 -32.55 2.64 9.29
N ALA A 152 -33.32 3.69 9.05
CA ALA A 152 -34.22 4.22 10.06
C ALA A 152 -35.46 3.32 10.04
N GLY A 153 -35.47 2.31 10.89
CA GLY A 153 -36.71 1.64 11.27
C GLY A 153 -37.24 2.30 12.54
N PRO A 154 -38.54 2.65 12.63
CA PRO A 154 -39.20 2.71 13.93
C PRO A 154 -39.29 1.31 14.56
#